data_AF-A0A972F152-F1
#
_entry.id   AF-A0A972F152-F1
#
_cell.length_a   1.000
_cell.length_b   1.000
_cell.length_c   1.000
_cell.angle_alpha   90.00
_cell.angle_beta   90.00
_cell.angle_gamma   90.00
#
_symmetry.space_group_name_H-M   'P 1'
#
loop_
_entity.id
_entity.type
_entity.pdbx_description
1 polymer ?
#
loop_
_entity_poly.entity_id
_entity_poly.type
_entity_poly.pdbx_seq_one_letter_code
_entity_poly.pdbx_strand_id
1 'polypeptide(L)'
;PYVRSPQQFRGDSMVLYCGVMEGMELSLLESTDIIGDTREAIARAREELGGLSAIINFNCILRTLELKQKNLTREYAELFSGVQAIGFSTYGEQYIGHINQTATMLAFK
;
A
#
# COMPACT_ATOMS: atom_id res chain seq x y z
N PRO A 1 9.84 9.00 -3.81
CA PRO A 1 9.96 7.99 -4.89
C PRO A 1 8.73 7.05 -4.79
N TYR A 2 8.08 6.74 -5.91
CA TYR A 2 6.91 5.86 -5.92
C TYR A 2 7.30 4.47 -6.39
N VAL A 3 6.78 3.43 -5.75
CA VAL A 3 7.10 2.05 -6.13
C VAL A 3 6.51 1.71 -7.50
N ARG A 4 7.32 1.02 -8.31
CA ARG A 4 7.00 0.51 -9.64
C ARG A 4 7.22 -1.00 -9.61
N SER A 5 6.14 -1.77 -9.56
CA SER A 5 6.25 -3.21 -9.30
C SER A 5 6.42 -4.02 -10.59
N PRO A 6 7.40 -4.95 -10.65
CA PRO A 6 7.49 -5.94 -11.72
C PRO A 6 6.23 -6.78 -11.82
N GLN A 7 5.79 -7.01 -13.06
CA GLN A 7 4.73 -7.94 -13.40
C GLN A 7 5.30 -9.26 -13.91
N GLN A 8 6.17 -9.19 -14.93
CA GLN A 8 6.74 -10.38 -15.57
C GLN A 8 8.05 -10.04 -16.27
N PHE A 9 8.91 -11.05 -16.38
CA PHE A 9 10.08 -11.02 -17.25
C PHE A 9 9.72 -11.58 -18.64
N ARG A 10 10.23 -10.96 -19.70
CA ARG A 10 10.06 -11.37 -21.09
C ARG A 10 11.43 -11.37 -21.77
N GLY A 11 12.15 -12.48 -21.64
CA GLY A 11 13.53 -12.59 -22.10
C GLY A 11 14.45 -11.64 -21.33
N ASP A 12 15.06 -10.69 -22.03
CA ASP A 12 15.91 -9.63 -21.50
C ASP A 12 15.12 -8.37 -21.05
N SER A 13 13.80 -8.36 -21.22
CA SER A 13 12.92 -7.24 -20.86
C SER A 13 12.05 -7.54 -19.63
N MET A 14 11.56 -6.48 -18.99
CA MET A 14 10.64 -6.57 -17.83
C MET A 14 9.41 -5.71 -18.07
N VAL A 15 8.24 -6.28 -17.81
CA VAL A 15 6.96 -5.55 -17.82
C VAL A 15 6.63 -5.15 -16.38
N LEU A 16 6.18 -3.90 -16.20
CA LEU A 16 5.79 -3.35 -14.90
C LEU A 16 4.27 -3.17 -14.84
N TYR A 17 3.69 -3.12 -13.63
CA TYR A 17 2.27 -2.82 -13.39
C TYR A 17 1.90 -1.33 -13.58
N CYS A 18 2.83 -0.53 -14.09
CA CYS A 18 2.72 0.91 -14.22
C CYS A 18 3.52 1.39 -15.44
N GLY A 19 3.15 2.54 -15.98
CA GLY A 19 3.91 3.17 -17.06
C GLY A 19 5.27 3.64 -16.58
N VAL A 20 6.30 3.32 -17.36
CA VAL A 20 7.64 3.90 -17.26
C VAL A 20 7.98 4.51 -18.62
N MET A 21 8.50 5.73 -18.62
CA MET A 21 8.87 6.46 -19.83
C MET A 21 10.38 6.35 -20.08
N GLU A 22 10.77 6.44 -21.35
CA GLU A 22 12.17 6.55 -21.71
C GLU A 22 12.84 7.75 -21.00
N GLY A 23 14.05 7.55 -20.50
CA GLY A 23 14.78 8.55 -19.71
C GLY A 23 14.35 8.68 -18.25
N MET A 24 13.35 7.92 -17.78
CA MET A 24 13.01 7.88 -16.35
C MET A 24 14.09 7.17 -15.54
N GLU A 25 14.65 7.85 -14.54
CA GLU A 25 15.57 7.22 -13.59
C GLU A 25 14.81 6.29 -12.65
N LEU A 26 15.31 5.06 -12.53
CA LEU A 26 14.78 4.05 -11.62
C LEU A 26 15.85 3.66 -10.61
N SER A 27 15.45 3.58 -9.35
CA SER A 27 16.27 3.03 -8.28
C SER A 27 15.71 1.69 -7.82
N LEU A 28 16.59 0.75 -7.53
CA LEU A 28 16.21 -0.46 -6.83
C LEU A 28 15.84 -0.10 -5.39
N LEU A 29 14.66 -0.51 -4.95
CA LEU A 29 14.15 -0.25 -3.61
C LEU A 29 14.15 -1.53 -2.78
N GLU A 30 14.28 -1.38 -1.48
CA GLU A 30 14.10 -2.46 -0.51
C GLU A 30 12.67 -2.43 0.04
N SER A 31 12.08 -3.60 0.27
CA SER A 31 10.74 -3.71 0.84
C SER A 31 10.78 -3.45 2.35
N THR A 32 9.83 -2.67 2.85
CA THR A 32 9.70 -2.33 4.27
C THR A 32 8.69 -3.23 4.99
N ASP A 33 8.49 -2.99 6.28
CA ASP A 33 7.51 -3.71 7.09
C ASP A 33 6.11 -3.13 6.93
N ILE A 34 5.27 -3.79 6.12
CA ILE A 34 3.86 -3.44 5.92
C ILE A 34 3.10 -3.28 7.24
N ILE A 35 3.36 -4.13 8.24
CA ILE A 35 2.63 -4.11 9.52
C ILE A 35 3.06 -2.91 10.35
N GLY A 36 4.36 -2.77 10.59
CA GLY A 36 4.95 -1.64 11.31
C GLY A 36 4.54 -0.30 10.71
N ASP A 37 4.75 -0.13 9.40
CA ASP A 37 4.46 1.12 8.69
C ASP A 37 2.96 1.50 8.78
N THR A 38 2.07 0.51 8.67
CA THR A 38 0.62 0.75 8.77
C THR A 38 0.21 1.09 10.20
N ARG A 39 0.77 0.41 11.21
CA ARG A 39 0.52 0.69 12.62
C ARG A 39 0.90 2.13 12.97
N GLU A 40 2.08 2.55 12.54
CA GLU A 40 2.54 3.92 12.75
C GLU A 40 1.67 4.95 12.03
N ALA A 41 1.27 4.68 10.79
CA ALA A 41 0.40 5.57 10.05
C ALA A 41 -0.96 5.78 10.73
N ILE A 42 -1.58 4.72 11.25
CA ILE A 42 -2.84 4.81 12.01
C ILE A 42 -2.65 5.56 13.33
N ALA A 43 -1.54 5.30 14.04
CA ALA A 43 -1.23 5.98 15.29
C ALA A 43 -1.04 7.50 15.09
N ARG A 44 -0.26 7.90 14.08
CA ARG A 44 -0.06 9.30 13.70
C ARG A 44 -1.39 9.98 13.36
N ALA A 45 -2.22 9.35 12.52
CA ALA A 45 -3.53 9.90 12.16
C ALA A 45 -4.45 10.08 13.38
N ARG A 46 -4.41 9.14 14.34
CA ARG A 46 -5.17 9.24 15.59
C ARG A 46 -4.71 10.41 16.46
N GLU A 47 -3.41 10.63 16.56
CA GLU A 47 -2.83 11.75 17.30
C GLU A 47 -3.20 13.09 16.66
N GLU A 48 -2.99 13.23 15.35
CA GLU A 48 -3.26 14.45 14.59
C GLU A 48 -4.75 14.85 14.64
N LEU A 49 -5.66 13.89 14.57
CA LEU A 49 -7.11 14.14 14.62
C LEU A 49 -7.65 14.23 16.06
N GLY A 50 -6.88 13.79 17.07
CA GLY A 50 -7.34 13.67 18.46
C GLY A 50 -8.38 12.57 18.67
N GLY A 51 -8.34 11.52 17.85
CA GLY A 51 -9.32 10.42 17.82
C GLY A 51 -9.56 9.89 16.40
N LEU A 52 -10.12 8.68 16.30
CA LEU A 52 -10.55 8.08 15.02
C LEU A 52 -11.91 7.41 15.20
N SER A 53 -12.91 7.86 14.46
CA SER A 53 -14.25 7.25 14.42
C SER A 53 -14.35 6.17 13.34
N ALA A 54 -13.75 6.41 12.18
CA ALA A 54 -13.78 5.47 11.06
C ALA A 54 -12.53 5.56 10.15
N ILE A 55 -12.30 4.50 9.37
CA ILE A 55 -11.27 4.42 8.33
C ILE A 55 -11.86 3.78 7.05
N ILE A 56 -11.54 4.35 5.89
CA ILE A 56 -11.69 3.68 4.59
C ILE A 56 -10.31 3.37 4.03
N ASN A 57 -9.96 2.09 3.92
CA ASN A 57 -8.65 1.61 3.50
C ASN A 57 -8.64 1.17 2.02
N PHE A 58 -7.87 1.88 1.21
CA PHE A 58 -7.58 1.54 -0.19
C PHE A 58 -6.21 0.88 -0.25
N ASN A 59 -6.18 -0.45 -0.17
CA ASN A 59 -4.94 -1.21 -0.06
C ASN A 59 -4.50 -1.74 -1.44
N CYS A 60 -3.32 -1.40 -1.95
CA CYS A 60 -2.85 -1.97 -3.21
C CYS A 60 -2.84 -3.51 -3.16
N ILE A 61 -3.34 -4.16 -4.23
CA ILE A 61 -3.46 -5.62 -4.33
C ILE A 61 -2.11 -6.32 -4.13
N LEU A 62 -1.01 -5.69 -4.53
CA LEU A 62 0.33 -6.25 -4.34
C LEU A 62 0.70 -6.34 -2.86
N ARG A 63 0.27 -5.39 -2.01
CA ARG A 63 0.40 -5.50 -0.55
C ARG A 63 -0.44 -6.63 0.00
N THR A 64 -1.67 -6.80 -0.50
CA THR A 64 -2.53 -7.94 -0.12
C THR A 64 -1.90 -9.28 -0.48
N LEU A 65 -1.29 -9.40 -1.67
CA LEU A 65 -0.60 -10.61 -2.10
C LEU A 65 0.63 -10.89 -1.24
N GLU A 66 1.42 -9.86 -0.93
CA GLU A 66 2.57 -9.97 -0.04
C GLU A 66 2.17 -10.38 1.38
N LEU A 67 1.13 -9.77 1.95
CA LEU A 67 0.56 -10.15 3.24
C LEU A 67 0.07 -11.61 3.26
N LYS A 68 -0.56 -12.07 2.17
CA LYS A 68 -0.96 -13.48 2.02
C LYS A 68 0.25 -14.40 1.99
N GLN A 69 1.26 -14.06 1.17
CA GLN A 69 2.47 -14.85 1.04
C GLN A 69 3.23 -14.97 2.37
N LYS A 70 3.26 -13.89 3.16
CA LYS A 70 3.92 -13.85 4.48
C LYS A 70 3.02 -14.36 5.62
N ASN A 71 1.78 -14.77 5.35
CA ASN A 71 0.78 -15.16 6.35
C ASN A 71 0.44 -14.05 7.39
N LEU A 72 0.53 -12.78 7.00
CA LEU A 72 0.33 -11.60 7.86
C LEU A 72 -1.05 -10.95 7.71
N THR A 73 -1.96 -11.56 6.94
CA THR A 73 -3.29 -10.98 6.67
C THR A 73 -4.11 -10.73 7.94
N ARG A 74 -4.04 -11.64 8.91
CA ARG A 74 -4.72 -11.49 10.20
C ARG A 74 -4.15 -10.33 11.01
N GLU A 75 -2.83 -10.29 11.13
CA GLU A 75 -2.13 -9.23 11.86
C GLU A 75 -2.42 -7.85 11.25
N TYR A 76 -2.45 -7.77 9.92
CA TYR A 76 -2.84 -6.54 9.22
C TYR A 76 -4.27 -6.12 9.53
N ALA A 77 -5.23 -7.06 9.56
CA ALA A 77 -6.62 -6.77 9.91
C ALA A 77 -6.76 -6.31 11.38
N GLU A 78 -5.99 -6.89 12.29
CA GLU A 78 -6.00 -6.53 13.72
C GLU A 78 -5.51 -5.09 13.97
N LEU A 79 -4.73 -4.49 13.06
CA LEU A 79 -4.33 -3.08 13.15
C LEU A 79 -5.51 -2.10 13.12
N PHE A 80 -6.62 -2.51 12.51
CA PHE A 80 -7.84 -1.72 12.42
C PHE A 80 -8.83 -2.04 13.53
N SER A 81 -8.47 -2.92 14.47
CA SER A 81 -9.31 -3.22 15.62
C SER A 81 -9.53 -1.96 16.48
N GLY A 82 -10.76 -1.77 16.95
CA GLY A 82 -11.13 -0.60 17.77
C GLY A 82 -11.45 0.68 16.98
N VAL A 83 -11.50 0.63 15.64
CA VAL A 83 -12.06 1.69 14.79
C VAL A 83 -12.99 1.08 13.75
N GLN A 84 -14.06 1.78 13.35
CA GLN A 84 -14.92 1.30 12.28
C GLN A 84 -14.17 1.37 10.95
N ALA A 85 -13.73 0.21 10.44
CA ALA A 85 -12.92 0.16 9.23
C ALA A 85 -13.62 -0.62 8.12
N ILE A 86 -13.63 -0.05 6.92
CA ILE A 86 -14.00 -0.71 5.67
C ILE A 86 -12.89 -0.50 4.64
N GLY A 87 -12.93 -1.24 3.54
CA GLY A 87 -11.93 -1.08 2.50
C GLY A 87 -11.96 -2.20 1.48
N PHE A 88 -11.06 -2.09 0.50
CA PHE A 88 -10.89 -3.10 -0.53
C PHE A 88 -9.48 -3.01 -1.12
N SER A 89 -9.14 -4.02 -1.93
CA SER A 89 -7.88 -3.98 -2.68
C SER A 89 -8.01 -3.23 -3.99
N THR A 90 -7.10 -2.28 -4.22
CA THR A 90 -6.99 -1.49 -5.46
C THR A 90 -5.85 -2.02 -6.33
N TYR A 91 -5.77 -1.57 -7.59
CA TYR A 91 -4.58 -1.81 -8.42
C TYR A 91 -3.48 -0.77 -8.17
N GLY A 92 -3.66 0.13 -7.19
CA GLY A 92 -2.76 1.24 -6.92
C GLY A 92 -3.02 2.47 -7.80
N GLU A 93 -4.21 2.56 -8.39
CA GLU A 93 -4.64 3.71 -9.18
C GLU A 93 -4.64 5.01 -8.35
N GLN A 94 -3.95 6.04 -8.85
CA GLN A 94 -4.00 7.41 -8.34
C GLN A 94 -4.17 8.38 -9.51
N TYR A 95 -4.56 9.63 -9.22
CA TYR A 95 -4.76 10.67 -10.24
C TYR A 95 -3.53 10.88 -11.14
N ILE A 96 -2.33 10.73 -10.59
CA ILE A 96 -1.05 10.91 -11.29
C ILE A 96 -0.51 9.62 -11.93
N GLY A 97 -1.27 8.52 -11.91
CA GLY A 97 -0.89 7.21 -12.44
C GLY A 97 -0.95 6.09 -11.38
N HIS A 98 -0.38 4.93 -11.72
CA HIS A 98 -0.37 3.79 -10.81
C HIS A 98 0.82 3.86 -9.85
N ILE A 99 0.52 3.80 -8.56
CA ILE A 99 1.51 3.74 -7.48
C ILE A 99 1.29 2.41 -6.77
N ASN A 100 2.23 1.50 -7.00
CA ASN A 100 2.17 0.16 -6.44
C ASN A 100 2.61 0.15 -4.98
N GLN A 101 2.40 -0.99 -4.30
CA GLN A 101 2.87 -1.25 -2.94
C GLN A 101 2.54 -0.15 -1.91
N THR A 102 1.38 0.48 -2.06
CA THR A 102 0.92 1.58 -1.18
C THR A 102 -0.45 1.27 -0.60
N ALA A 103 -0.72 1.73 0.63
CA ALA A 103 -2.08 1.91 1.14
C ALA A 103 -2.38 3.39 1.30
N THR A 104 -3.54 3.80 0.81
CA THR A 104 -4.09 5.13 1.03
C THR A 104 -5.32 4.97 1.90
N MET A 105 -5.42 5.77 2.95
CA MET A 105 -6.50 5.67 3.93
C MET A 105 -7.18 7.02 4.11
N LEU A 106 -8.51 7.02 4.17
CA LEU A 106 -9.29 8.15 4.65
C LEU A 106 -9.61 7.91 6.12
N ALA A 107 -9.22 8.86 6.96
CA ALA A 107 -9.43 8.81 8.40
C ALA A 107 -10.48 9.85 8.82
N PHE A 108 -11.41 9.44 9.67
CA PHE A 108 -12.49 10.30 10.17
C PHE A 108 -12.36 10.47 11.68
N LYS A 109 -12.68 11.67 12.17
CA LYS A 109 -12.74 11.99 13.61
C LYS A 109 -14.08 11.58 14.21
#